data_AF-A0A653TQ53-F1
#
_entry.id   AF-A0A653TQ53-F1
#
_cell.length_a   1.000
_cell.length_b   1.000
_cell.length_c   1.000
_cell.angle_alpha   90.00
_cell.angle_beta   90.00
_cell.angle_gamma   90.00
#
_symmetry.space_group_name_H-M   'P 1'
#
loop_
_entity.id
_entity.type
_entity.pdbx_description
1 polymer ?
#
loop_
_entity_poly.entity_id
_entity_poly.type
_entity_poly.pdbx_seq_one_letter_code
_entity_poly.pdbx_strand_id
1 'polypeptide(L)'
;MITTVLLIVVAIAFGVYVYKFPPRKNPCPCADSNKICLDYSNSQINELRVDLIHTMTNKYRSNQLNFVNRNTDFLGYNKKDAHSIWFDLITLKKFIYHIEKTSRDLGAGINRTISDKDLGIRIYYAAYPKKEENWKAKFPDLIDLYTDPNKQLYEHLHTLVMVPTLNIEGKMVDFNPKDTNTYPNGLYDMPGYIVTPSISSSLKTVAMTGSTENDPNNLTGSQNHGNLIPPANPDSEGF
;
A
#
# COMPACT_ATOMS: atom_id res chain seq x y z
N MET A 1 -46.24 41.34 -4.27
CA MET A 1 -47.06 40.11 -4.09
C MET A 1 -46.80 39.04 -5.14
N ILE A 2 -46.53 39.39 -6.41
CA ILE A 2 -46.22 38.40 -7.47
C ILE A 2 -44.94 37.61 -7.18
N THR A 3 -43.93 38.26 -6.57
CA THR A 3 -42.63 37.66 -6.25
C THR A 3 -42.68 36.60 -5.15
N THR A 4 -43.51 36.78 -4.12
CA THR A 4 -43.68 35.81 -3.03
C THR A 4 -44.43 34.56 -3.49
N VAL A 5 -45.46 34.72 -4.32
CA VAL A 5 -46.21 33.59 -4.90
C VAL A 5 -45.30 32.76 -5.81
N LEU A 6 -44.48 33.41 -6.65
CA LEU A 6 -43.53 32.72 -7.54
C LEU A 6 -42.51 31.88 -6.75
N LEU A 7 -41.97 32.43 -5.65
CA LEU A 7 -41.02 31.74 -4.77
C LEU A 7 -41.63 30.49 -4.14
N ILE A 8 -42.88 30.57 -3.67
CA ILE A 8 -43.60 29.43 -3.09
C ILE A 8 -43.80 28.33 -4.14
N VAL A 9 -44.20 28.70 -5.37
CA VAL A 9 -44.38 27.73 -6.46
C VAL A 9 -43.07 27.04 -6.83
N VAL A 10 -41.97 27.78 -6.91
CA VAL A 10 -40.64 27.20 -7.20
C VAL A 10 -40.17 26.29 -6.06
N ALA A 11 -40.39 26.67 -4.81
CA ALA A 11 -40.03 25.85 -3.65
C ALA A 11 -40.83 24.54 -3.60
N ILE A 12 -42.13 24.59 -3.91
CA ILE A 12 -42.97 23.40 -4.00
C ILE A 12 -42.55 22.52 -5.17
N ALA A 13 -42.31 23.11 -6.35
CA ALA A 13 -41.86 22.36 -7.52
C ALA A 13 -40.50 21.68 -7.27
N PHE A 14 -39.57 22.37 -6.61
CA PHE A 14 -38.29 21.81 -6.20
C PHE A 14 -38.45 20.71 -5.14
N GLY A 15 -39.34 20.91 -4.15
CA GLY A 15 -39.65 19.89 -3.15
C GLY A 15 -40.25 18.63 -3.76
N VAL A 16 -41.20 18.76 -4.70
CA VAL A 16 -41.78 17.64 -5.46
C VAL A 16 -40.73 16.97 -6.34
N TYR A 17 -39.85 17.76 -6.97
CA TYR A 17 -38.75 17.24 -7.78
C TYR A 17 -37.78 16.42 -6.94
N VAL A 18 -37.32 16.93 -5.79
CA VAL A 18 -36.42 16.20 -4.87
C VAL A 18 -37.12 14.99 -4.24
N TYR A 19 -38.42 15.06 -3.95
CA TYR A 19 -39.17 13.91 -3.43
C TYR A 19 -39.32 12.80 -4.48
N LYS A 20 -39.58 13.16 -5.75
CA LYS A 20 -39.76 12.21 -6.86
C LYS A 20 -38.42 11.72 -7.44
N PHE A 21 -37.39 12.55 -7.34
CA PHE A 21 -36.02 12.30 -7.79
C PHE A 21 -35.04 12.63 -6.65
N PRO A 22 -35.05 11.86 -5.55
CA PRO A 22 -34.10 12.08 -4.47
C PRO A 22 -32.68 12.01 -5.03
N PRO A 23 -31.79 12.94 -4.66
CA PRO A 23 -30.39 12.88 -5.07
C PRO A 23 -29.86 11.52 -4.63
N ARG A 24 -29.63 10.66 -5.62
CA ARG A 24 -29.00 9.38 -5.37
C ARG A 24 -27.60 9.73 -4.86
N LYS A 25 -27.32 9.44 -3.58
CA LYS A 25 -25.93 9.11 -3.23
C LYS A 25 -25.57 8.04 -4.23
N ASN A 26 -24.62 8.30 -5.14
CA ASN A 26 -24.18 7.30 -6.09
C ASN A 26 -23.97 6.02 -5.28
N PRO A 27 -24.85 5.00 -5.42
CA PRO A 27 -24.65 3.81 -4.65
C PRO A 27 -23.31 3.27 -5.14
N CYS A 28 -22.44 2.94 -4.18
CA CYS A 28 -21.29 2.10 -4.51
C CYS A 28 -21.87 0.95 -5.35
N PRO A 29 -21.31 0.61 -6.53
CA PRO A 29 -21.96 -0.28 -7.49
C PRO A 29 -22.23 -1.71 -6.96
N CYS A 30 -21.90 -2.00 -5.70
CA CYS A 30 -22.24 -3.23 -5.00
C CYS A 30 -23.09 -2.93 -3.76
N ALA A 31 -24.41 -2.95 -3.92
CA ALA A 31 -25.34 -2.97 -2.80
C ALA A 31 -25.36 -4.33 -2.07
N ASP A 32 -24.69 -5.35 -2.63
CA ASP A 32 -24.63 -6.71 -2.11
C ASP A 32 -23.19 -7.00 -1.66
N SER A 33 -23.01 -7.26 -0.36
CA SER A 33 -21.71 -7.58 0.24
C SER A 33 -21.08 -8.86 -0.32
N ASN A 34 -21.85 -9.69 -1.02
CA ASN A 34 -21.39 -10.96 -1.58
C ASN A 34 -20.96 -10.85 -3.05
N LYS A 35 -20.96 -9.65 -3.65
CA LYS A 35 -20.57 -9.44 -5.04
C LYS A 35 -19.27 -8.65 -5.16
N ILE A 36 -18.33 -9.19 -5.93
CA ILE A 36 -17.11 -8.48 -6.35
C ILE A 36 -17.52 -7.46 -7.42
N CYS A 37 -17.29 -6.17 -7.17
CA CYS A 37 -17.71 -5.09 -8.08
C CYS A 37 -16.93 -5.05 -9.39
N LEU A 38 -15.67 -5.44 -9.34
CA LEU A 38 -14.79 -5.53 -10.49
C LEU A 38 -14.87 -6.94 -11.05
N ASP A 39 -15.52 -7.07 -12.19
CA ASP A 39 -15.69 -8.34 -12.89
C ASP A 39 -14.59 -8.52 -13.95
N TYR A 40 -13.62 -9.37 -13.62
CA TYR A 40 -12.55 -9.79 -14.53
C TYR A 40 -12.80 -11.19 -15.11
N SER A 41 -14.03 -11.72 -15.08
CA SER A 41 -14.35 -13.08 -15.58
C SER A 41 -13.98 -13.32 -17.05
N ASN A 42 -13.94 -12.25 -17.85
CA ASN A 42 -13.52 -12.30 -19.26
C ASN A 42 -12.00 -12.10 -19.45
N SER A 43 -11.25 -11.87 -18.38
CA SER A 43 -9.79 -11.76 -18.42
C SER A 43 -9.17 -13.14 -18.25
N GLN A 44 -8.17 -13.44 -19.09
CA GLN A 44 -7.43 -14.68 -18.96
C GLN A 44 -6.60 -14.66 -17.67
N ILE A 45 -6.66 -15.73 -16.89
CA ILE A 45 -5.76 -15.91 -15.76
C ILE A 45 -4.36 -16.24 -16.29
N ASN A 46 -3.36 -15.52 -15.81
CA ASN A 46 -1.96 -15.84 -16.11
C ASN A 46 -1.50 -16.98 -15.21
N GLU A 47 -0.98 -18.04 -15.81
CA GLU A 47 -0.48 -19.21 -15.10
C GLU A 47 1.01 -19.39 -15.32
N LEU A 48 1.70 -19.89 -14.30
CA LEU A 48 3.10 -20.32 -14.40
C LEU A 48 3.20 -21.81 -14.14
N ARG A 49 4.08 -22.48 -14.88
CA ARG A 49 4.36 -23.90 -14.65
C ARG A 49 4.93 -24.12 -13.26
N VAL A 50 4.44 -25.15 -12.57
CA VAL A 50 4.86 -25.51 -11.20
C VAL A 50 6.36 -25.79 -11.09
N ASP A 51 6.94 -26.48 -12.07
CA ASP A 51 8.38 -26.79 -12.07
C ASP A 51 9.26 -25.56 -12.31
N LEU A 52 8.76 -24.57 -13.05
CA LEU A 52 9.43 -23.28 -13.19
C LEU A 52 9.45 -22.55 -11.85
N ILE A 53 8.33 -22.54 -11.11
CA ILE A 53 8.25 -21.94 -9.77
C ILE A 53 9.28 -22.59 -8.83
N HIS A 54 9.28 -23.93 -8.72
CA HIS A 54 10.28 -24.66 -7.92
C HIS A 54 11.71 -24.34 -8.35
N THR A 55 11.98 -24.27 -9.65
CA THR A 55 13.34 -24.00 -10.15
C THR A 55 13.79 -22.60 -9.75
N MET A 56 12.91 -21.60 -9.86
CA MET A 56 13.23 -20.22 -9.49
C MET A 56 13.40 -20.06 -7.98
N THR A 57 12.50 -20.62 -7.16
CA THR A 57 12.59 -20.53 -5.70
C THR A 57 13.84 -21.26 -5.18
N ASN A 58 14.13 -22.46 -5.69
CA ASN A 58 15.32 -23.22 -5.28
C ASN A 58 16.62 -22.55 -5.75
N LYS A 59 16.65 -21.92 -6.94
CA LYS A 59 17.81 -21.15 -7.39
C LYS A 59 18.06 -19.93 -6.51
N TYR A 60 17.01 -19.22 -6.09
CA TYR A 60 17.15 -18.13 -5.13
C TYR A 60 17.72 -18.61 -3.79
N ARG A 61 17.15 -19.70 -3.25
CA ARG A 61 17.61 -20.28 -1.97
C ARG A 61 19.06 -20.74 -1.99
N SER A 62 19.45 -21.45 -3.05
CA SER A 62 20.79 -22.05 -3.17
C SER A 62 21.89 -21.03 -3.47
N ASN A 63 21.56 -19.91 -4.11
CA ASN A 63 22.51 -18.87 -4.50
C ASN A 63 22.41 -17.62 -3.62
N GLN A 64 21.41 -16.76 -3.86
CA GLN A 64 21.30 -15.45 -3.22
C GLN A 64 21.11 -15.57 -1.71
N LEU A 65 20.11 -16.33 -1.27
CA LEU A 65 19.82 -16.51 0.15
C LEU A 65 20.99 -17.20 0.88
N ASN A 66 21.62 -18.19 0.25
CA ASN A 66 22.79 -18.85 0.79
C ASN A 66 23.97 -17.88 0.98
N PHE A 67 24.19 -16.97 0.03
CA PHE A 67 25.21 -15.93 0.16
C PHE A 67 24.89 -14.98 1.32
N VAL A 68 23.65 -14.50 1.42
CA VAL A 68 23.19 -13.66 2.54
C VAL A 68 23.37 -14.39 3.87
N ASN A 69 22.95 -15.65 3.95
CA ASN A 69 23.01 -16.46 5.16
C ASN A 69 24.43 -16.84 5.61
N ARG A 70 25.43 -16.78 4.73
CA ARG A 70 26.82 -17.06 5.08
C ARG A 70 27.55 -15.85 5.64
N ASN A 71 27.04 -14.65 5.38
CA ASN A 71 27.69 -13.43 5.82
C ASN A 71 26.99 -12.90 7.07
N THR A 72 27.71 -13.00 8.20
CA THR A 72 27.23 -12.58 9.52
C THR A 72 26.91 -11.09 9.60
N ASP A 73 27.47 -10.27 8.72
CA ASP A 73 27.21 -8.83 8.68
C ASP A 73 25.76 -8.51 8.24
N PHE A 74 25.09 -9.45 7.55
CA PHE A 74 23.73 -9.28 7.04
C PHE A 74 22.65 -9.87 7.93
N LEU A 75 23.00 -10.67 8.94
CA LEU A 75 22.04 -11.54 9.63
C LEU A 75 21.73 -11.14 11.08
N GLY A 76 22.56 -10.27 11.68
CA GLY A 76 22.45 -9.96 13.09
C GLY A 76 22.37 -11.23 13.96
N TYR A 77 21.37 -11.31 14.83
CA TYR A 77 21.14 -12.49 15.70
C TYR A 77 20.43 -13.65 14.98
N ASN A 78 19.76 -13.42 13.85
CA ASN A 78 19.05 -14.45 13.11
C ASN A 78 19.97 -15.10 12.11
N LYS A 79 20.42 -16.32 12.39
CA LYS A 79 21.33 -17.07 11.48
C LYS A 79 20.70 -17.46 10.13
N LYS A 80 19.50 -16.96 9.82
CA LYS A 80 18.74 -17.18 8.60
C LYS A 80 17.92 -15.94 8.27
N ASP A 81 18.07 -15.50 7.05
CA ASP A 81 17.30 -14.45 6.43
C ASP A 81 15.92 -14.94 5.94
N ALA A 82 14.98 -14.01 5.77
CA ALA A 82 13.66 -14.29 5.24
C ALA A 82 13.73 -14.61 3.74
N HIS A 83 13.02 -15.64 3.30
CA HIS A 83 13.00 -16.07 1.90
C HIS A 83 11.63 -16.00 1.24
N SER A 84 10.59 -15.69 2.01
CA SER A 84 9.26 -15.37 1.51
C SER A 84 8.57 -14.36 2.41
N ILE A 85 7.55 -13.71 1.84
CA ILE A 85 6.67 -12.79 2.56
C ILE A 85 5.25 -13.12 2.18
N TRP A 86 4.40 -13.24 3.19
CA TRP A 86 2.98 -13.47 3.01
C TRP A 86 2.16 -12.23 3.39
N PHE A 87 1.18 -11.90 2.55
CA PHE A 87 0.16 -10.89 2.85
C PHE A 87 -1.20 -11.54 2.74
N ASP A 88 -2.08 -11.25 3.68
CA ASP A 88 -3.48 -11.60 3.51
C ASP A 88 -4.12 -10.77 2.38
N LEU A 89 -5.11 -11.36 1.72
CA LEU A 89 -5.74 -10.72 0.56
C LEU A 89 -6.50 -9.44 0.92
N ILE A 90 -7.03 -9.31 2.14
CA ILE A 90 -7.81 -8.11 2.52
C ILE A 90 -6.91 -6.89 2.69
N THR A 91 -5.69 -7.08 3.22
CA THR A 91 -4.65 -6.04 3.31
C THR A 91 -4.26 -5.56 1.91
N LEU A 92 -3.99 -6.47 0.97
CA LEU A 92 -3.70 -6.11 -0.42
C LEU A 92 -4.85 -5.30 -1.06
N LYS A 93 -6.10 -5.75 -0.89
CA LYS A 93 -7.30 -5.07 -1.40
C LYS A 93 -7.48 -3.68 -0.83
N LYS A 94 -7.33 -3.51 0.50
CA LYS A 94 -7.46 -2.21 1.18
C LYS A 94 -6.43 -1.22 0.64
N PHE A 95 -5.18 -1.64 0.47
CA PHE A 95 -4.14 -0.78 -0.06
C PHE A 95 -4.40 -0.34 -1.50
N ILE A 96 -4.72 -1.29 -2.40
CA ILE A 96 -5.06 -0.98 -3.79
C ILE A 96 -6.24 0.00 -3.84
N TYR A 97 -7.30 -0.27 -3.06
CA TYR A 97 -8.46 0.62 -2.95
C TYR A 97 -8.06 2.03 -2.51
N HIS A 98 -7.23 2.16 -1.48
CA HIS A 98 -6.81 3.48 -0.98
C HIS A 98 -5.97 4.25 -1.99
N ILE A 99 -5.07 3.58 -2.73
CA ILE A 99 -4.34 4.23 -3.82
C ILE A 99 -5.32 4.76 -4.86
N GLU A 100 -6.18 3.90 -5.41
CA GLU A 100 -7.12 4.27 -6.46
C GLU A 100 -8.05 5.40 -6.01
N LYS A 101 -8.70 5.25 -4.85
CA LYS A 101 -9.67 6.22 -4.35
C LYS A 101 -9.03 7.57 -4.06
N THR A 102 -7.94 7.57 -3.28
CA THR A 102 -7.28 8.82 -2.87
C THR A 102 -6.69 9.55 -4.07
N SER A 103 -6.06 8.83 -5.01
CA SER A 103 -5.50 9.46 -6.20
C SER A 103 -6.56 10.07 -7.11
N ARG A 104 -7.69 9.39 -7.31
CA ARG A 104 -8.79 9.90 -8.12
C ARG A 104 -9.44 11.14 -7.49
N ASP A 105 -9.71 11.10 -6.19
CA ASP A 105 -10.36 12.20 -5.49
C ASP A 105 -9.49 13.46 -5.46
N LEU A 106 -8.22 13.32 -5.08
CA LEU A 106 -7.31 14.46 -4.98
C LEU A 106 -6.84 14.94 -6.35
N GLY A 107 -6.69 14.05 -7.32
CA GLY A 107 -6.41 14.40 -8.72
C GLY A 107 -7.51 15.27 -9.32
N ALA A 108 -8.78 14.92 -9.10
CA ALA A 108 -9.91 15.72 -9.56
C ALA A 108 -9.90 17.14 -8.96
N GLY A 109 -9.48 17.28 -7.71
CA GLY A 109 -9.33 18.59 -7.04
C GLY A 109 -8.28 19.51 -7.68
N ILE A 110 -7.33 18.96 -8.46
CA ILE A 110 -6.30 19.72 -9.18
C ILE A 110 -6.46 19.64 -10.71
N ASN A 111 -7.67 19.34 -11.20
CA ASN A 111 -7.98 19.17 -12.63
C ASN A 111 -7.13 18.10 -13.35
N ARG A 112 -6.66 17.08 -12.61
CA ARG A 112 -5.96 15.93 -13.17
C ARG A 112 -6.85 14.70 -13.13
N THR A 113 -7.19 14.16 -14.29
CA THR A 113 -7.87 12.87 -14.39
C THR A 113 -6.84 11.75 -14.19
N ILE A 114 -7.03 10.94 -13.14
CA ILE A 114 -6.25 9.73 -12.88
C ILE A 114 -7.16 8.52 -13.07
N SER A 115 -6.70 7.55 -13.85
CA SER A 115 -7.39 6.30 -14.13
C SER A 115 -6.54 5.09 -13.70
N ASP A 116 -7.14 3.90 -13.67
CA ASP A 116 -6.44 2.69 -13.18
C ASP A 116 -5.20 2.35 -14.02
N LYS A 117 -5.22 2.65 -15.32
CA LYS A 117 -4.05 2.48 -16.22
C LYS A 117 -2.88 3.41 -15.90
N ASP A 118 -3.14 4.48 -15.13
CA ASP A 118 -2.12 5.42 -14.72
C ASP A 118 -1.49 5.01 -13.39
N LEU A 119 -2.08 4.05 -12.68
CA LEU A 119 -1.64 3.64 -11.36
C LEU A 119 -0.89 2.31 -11.42
N GLY A 120 0.03 2.13 -10.49
CA GLY A 120 0.75 0.88 -10.30
C GLY A 120 1.31 0.76 -8.89
N ILE A 121 1.98 -0.36 -8.62
CA ILE A 121 2.70 -0.60 -7.37
C ILE A 121 4.10 -1.05 -7.73
N ARG A 122 5.10 -0.35 -7.20
CA ARG A 122 6.50 -0.77 -7.23
C ARG A 122 6.83 -1.49 -5.94
N ILE A 123 7.51 -2.62 -6.06
CA ILE A 123 7.95 -3.40 -4.91
C ILE A 123 9.47 -3.28 -4.81
N TYR A 124 9.95 -2.70 -3.71
CA TYR A 124 11.37 -2.61 -3.40
C TYR A 124 11.81 -3.78 -2.54
N TYR A 125 12.94 -4.40 -2.89
CA TYR A 125 13.70 -5.23 -1.96
C TYR A 125 14.32 -4.32 -0.89
N ALA A 126 14.03 -4.61 0.37
CA ALA A 126 14.48 -3.83 1.50
C ALA A 126 14.99 -4.76 2.61
N ALA A 127 15.55 -4.19 3.67
CA ALA A 127 15.89 -4.89 4.90
C ALA A 127 15.53 -4.01 6.09
N TYR A 128 15.17 -4.62 7.21
CA TYR A 128 14.95 -3.85 8.44
C TYR A 128 16.28 -3.23 8.93
N PRO A 129 16.27 -1.94 9.34
CA PRO A 129 17.47 -1.29 9.86
C PRO A 129 17.95 -1.95 11.16
N LYS A 130 19.19 -1.70 11.60
CA LYS A 130 19.67 -2.23 12.90
C LYS A 130 18.93 -1.60 14.07
N LYS A 131 18.71 -2.34 15.16
CA LYS A 131 18.10 -1.78 16.38
C LYS A 131 18.96 -0.68 16.96
N GLU A 132 20.28 -0.82 16.88
CA GLU A 132 21.26 0.16 17.34
C GLU A 132 21.20 1.46 16.53
N GLU A 133 20.56 1.48 15.35
CA GLU A 133 20.23 2.71 14.60
C GLU A 133 19.03 3.48 15.21
N ASN A 134 18.66 3.13 16.44
CA ASN A 134 17.69 3.82 17.29
C ASN A 134 16.28 3.84 16.68
N TRP A 135 15.73 2.65 16.42
CA TRP A 135 14.35 2.47 15.91
C TRP A 135 13.35 3.37 16.64
N LYS A 136 13.42 3.42 17.97
CA LYS A 136 12.49 4.18 18.83
C LYS A 136 12.49 5.68 18.56
N ALA A 137 13.64 6.29 18.26
CA ALA A 137 13.72 7.74 18.03
C ALA A 137 13.67 8.11 16.55
N LYS A 138 14.21 7.27 15.66
CA LYS A 138 14.39 7.57 14.24
C LYS A 138 13.26 7.04 13.36
N PHE A 139 12.66 5.91 13.74
CA PHE A 139 11.67 5.20 12.93
C PHE A 139 10.47 4.78 13.81
N PRO A 140 9.60 5.74 14.21
CA PRO A 140 8.48 5.47 15.11
C PRO A 140 7.53 4.40 14.57
N ASP A 141 7.44 4.22 13.26
CA ASP A 141 6.63 3.17 12.62
C ASP A 141 7.19 1.74 12.82
N LEU A 142 8.38 1.59 13.45
CA LEU A 142 8.98 0.31 13.87
C LEU A 142 8.83 0.02 15.38
N ILE A 143 8.10 0.86 16.12
CA ILE A 143 8.02 0.75 17.59
C ILE A 143 7.43 -0.60 18.06
N ASP A 144 6.49 -1.15 17.29
CA ASP A 144 5.87 -2.45 17.60
C ASP A 144 6.86 -3.61 17.47
N LEU A 145 7.85 -3.50 16.57
CA LEU A 145 8.93 -4.49 16.45
C LEU A 145 9.94 -4.35 17.59
N TYR A 146 10.13 -3.14 18.12
CA TYR A 146 11.06 -2.88 19.22
C TYR A 146 10.54 -3.41 20.56
N THR A 147 9.24 -3.36 20.80
CA THR A 147 8.64 -3.68 22.12
C THR A 147 8.42 -5.17 22.38
N ASP A 148 8.34 -6.00 21.33
CA ASP A 148 8.14 -7.45 21.42
C ASP A 148 9.45 -8.23 21.13
N PRO A 149 10.00 -8.97 22.10
CA PRO A 149 11.23 -9.75 21.92
C PRO A 149 11.24 -10.72 20.74
N ASN A 150 10.08 -11.25 20.34
CA ASN A 150 9.98 -12.14 19.17
C ASN A 150 10.02 -11.35 17.85
N LYS A 151 9.52 -10.11 17.85
CA LYS A 151 9.55 -9.21 16.68
C LYS A 151 10.86 -8.46 16.54
N GLN A 152 11.63 -8.38 17.61
CA GLN A 152 13.02 -7.95 17.56
C GLN A 152 13.88 -8.83 16.63
N LEU A 153 13.44 -10.05 16.32
CA LEU A 153 14.07 -10.92 15.31
C LEU A 153 13.84 -10.44 13.87
N TYR A 154 13.15 -9.34 13.63
CA TYR A 154 12.97 -8.83 12.26
C TYR A 154 14.12 -7.95 11.81
N GLU A 155 14.93 -7.46 12.75
CA GLU A 155 16.15 -6.73 12.45
C GLU A 155 16.99 -7.48 11.41
N HIS A 156 17.52 -6.76 10.43
CA HIS A 156 18.33 -7.28 9.32
C HIS A 156 17.62 -8.15 8.28
N LEU A 157 16.43 -8.68 8.57
CA LEU A 157 15.76 -9.56 7.63
C LEU A 157 15.34 -8.78 6.37
N HIS A 158 15.48 -9.46 5.23
CA HIS A 158 14.93 -8.97 3.99
C HIS A 158 13.41 -8.82 4.11
N THR A 159 12.92 -7.74 3.51
CA THR A 159 11.51 -7.40 3.46
C THR A 159 11.19 -6.76 2.11
N LEU A 160 9.91 -6.49 1.88
CA LEU A 160 9.43 -5.77 0.69
C LEU A 160 8.71 -4.50 1.13
N VAL A 161 8.92 -3.42 0.37
CA VAL A 161 8.17 -2.17 0.52
C VAL A 161 7.38 -1.91 -0.75
N MET A 162 6.05 -1.86 -0.64
CA MET A 162 5.17 -1.55 -1.76
C MET A 162 4.88 -0.05 -1.82
N VAL A 163 5.28 0.61 -2.91
CA VAL A 163 5.12 2.05 -3.12
C VAL A 163 4.20 2.31 -4.31
N PRO A 164 3.18 3.18 -4.20
CA PRO A 164 2.33 3.56 -5.31
C PRO A 164 3.13 4.24 -6.43
N THR A 165 2.78 3.93 -7.67
CA THR A 165 3.33 4.60 -8.85
C THR A 165 2.24 5.29 -9.65
N LEU A 166 2.58 6.42 -10.26
CA LEU A 166 1.73 7.17 -11.17
C LEU A 166 2.44 7.31 -12.52
N ASN A 167 1.71 7.10 -13.60
CA ASN A 167 2.16 7.38 -14.95
C ASN A 167 2.19 8.90 -15.18
N ILE A 168 3.39 9.42 -15.42
CA ILE A 168 3.63 10.79 -15.81
C ILE A 168 4.39 10.74 -17.13
N GLU A 169 3.73 11.16 -18.20
CA GLU A 169 4.34 11.25 -19.55
C GLU A 169 4.99 9.93 -20.01
N GLY A 170 4.36 8.79 -19.69
CA GLY A 170 4.84 7.46 -20.06
C GLY A 170 5.84 6.84 -19.07
N LYS A 171 6.17 7.53 -17.97
CA LYS A 171 7.05 7.03 -16.92
C LYS A 171 6.24 6.69 -15.66
N MET A 172 6.41 5.46 -15.17
CA MET A 172 5.86 5.06 -13.87
C MET A 172 6.76 5.56 -12.75
N VAL A 173 6.43 6.72 -12.18
CA VAL A 173 7.19 7.32 -11.07
C VAL A 173 6.54 6.97 -9.74
N ASP A 174 7.35 6.84 -8.70
CA ASP A 174 6.84 6.71 -7.34
C ASP A 174 6.21 8.03 -6.91
N PHE A 175 5.07 7.97 -6.22
CA PHE A 175 4.35 9.16 -5.77
C PHE A 175 3.64 8.87 -4.44
N ASN A 176 3.17 9.94 -3.78
CA ASN A 176 2.34 9.82 -2.59
C ASN A 176 0.90 10.20 -2.96
N PRO A 177 -0.05 9.24 -3.01
CA PRO A 177 -1.46 9.50 -3.28
C PRO A 177 -2.04 10.61 -2.41
N LYS A 178 -1.58 10.79 -1.17
CA LYS A 178 -2.08 11.80 -0.23
C LYS A 178 -1.47 13.21 -0.42
N ASP A 179 -0.47 13.35 -1.29
CA ASP A 179 0.25 14.60 -1.51
C ASP A 179 0.23 14.97 -3.00
N THR A 180 -0.64 15.92 -3.35
CA THR A 180 -0.85 16.38 -4.73
C THR A 180 0.39 17.01 -5.34
N ASN A 181 1.35 17.47 -4.54
CA ASN A 181 2.62 18.01 -5.03
C ASN A 181 3.49 16.94 -5.70
N THR A 182 3.23 15.65 -5.40
CA THR A 182 3.94 14.52 -6.00
C THR A 182 3.37 14.14 -7.38
N TYR A 183 2.23 14.69 -7.79
CA TYR A 183 1.54 14.26 -9.01
C TYR A 183 2.22 14.76 -10.29
N PRO A 184 2.88 15.93 -10.33
CA PRO A 184 3.59 16.39 -11.53
C PRO A 184 4.92 15.68 -11.78
N ASN A 185 5.67 15.31 -10.73
CA ASN A 185 7.07 14.85 -10.86
C ASN A 185 7.40 13.55 -10.09
N GLY A 186 6.48 13.03 -9.27
CA GLY A 186 6.75 11.94 -8.34
C GLY A 186 7.47 12.38 -7.07
N LEU A 187 8.06 11.41 -6.36
CA LEU A 187 8.85 11.62 -5.14
C LEU A 187 10.32 11.96 -5.42
N TYR A 188 10.82 11.56 -6.60
CA TYR A 188 12.21 11.76 -6.98
C TYR A 188 12.51 13.27 -7.05
N ASP A 189 13.61 13.69 -6.44
CA ASP A 189 14.04 15.08 -6.32
C ASP A 189 13.09 16.04 -5.56
N MET A 190 12.08 15.53 -4.85
CA MET A 190 11.18 16.38 -4.06
C MET A 190 11.79 16.72 -2.69
N PRO A 191 11.93 18.01 -2.33
CA PRO A 191 12.41 18.42 -1.01
C PRO A 191 11.58 17.79 0.11
N GLY A 192 12.25 17.14 1.07
CA GLY A 192 11.61 16.40 2.16
C GLY A 192 11.41 14.91 1.90
N TYR A 193 11.42 14.44 0.65
CA TYR A 193 11.50 13.00 0.33
C TYR A 193 12.93 12.53 0.04
N ILE A 194 13.86 13.47 -0.22
CA ILE A 194 15.30 13.22 -0.19
C ILE A 194 15.76 13.15 1.28
N VAL A 195 16.02 11.94 1.75
CA VAL A 195 16.53 11.68 3.10
C VAL A 195 18.02 11.37 3.00
N THR A 196 18.88 12.23 3.56
CA THR A 196 20.27 11.88 3.84
C THR A 196 20.37 11.31 5.27
N PRO A 197 21.39 10.51 5.62
CA PRO A 197 21.51 9.91 6.95
C PRO A 197 21.45 10.92 8.12
N SER A 198 21.73 12.20 7.86
CA SER A 198 21.74 13.31 8.81
C SER A 198 20.43 14.13 8.87
N ILE A 199 19.45 13.88 7.99
CA ILE A 199 18.18 14.59 7.95
C ILE A 199 17.06 13.57 8.16
N SER A 200 16.37 13.65 9.29
CA SER A 200 15.12 12.90 9.48
C SER A 200 13.98 13.64 8.78
N SER A 201 13.19 12.95 7.96
CA SER A 201 11.98 13.50 7.37
C SER A 201 10.75 13.02 8.14
N SER A 202 9.86 13.95 8.46
CA SER A 202 8.54 13.63 9.04
C SER A 202 7.47 13.36 7.98
N LEU A 203 7.80 13.51 6.69
CA LEU A 203 6.87 13.24 5.60
C LEU A 203 6.59 11.74 5.51
N LYS A 204 5.31 11.37 5.51
CA LYS A 204 4.86 9.99 5.32
C LYS A 204 4.35 9.80 3.90
N THR A 205 4.81 8.75 3.24
CA THR A 205 4.20 8.26 1.99
C THR A 205 3.32 7.05 2.24
N VAL A 206 2.32 6.84 1.38
CA VAL A 206 1.51 5.60 1.35
C VAL A 206 2.43 4.45 0.97
N ALA A 207 2.51 3.41 1.82
CA ALA A 207 3.29 2.22 1.54
C ALA A 207 2.69 0.98 2.21
N MET A 208 2.47 -0.12 1.49
CA MET A 208 1.84 -1.30 2.10
C MET A 208 2.87 -2.20 2.72
N THR A 209 2.53 -2.61 3.92
CA THR A 209 3.04 -3.78 4.59
C THR A 209 2.04 -4.14 5.74
N GLY A 210 2.27 -5.00 6.73
CA GLY A 210 1.23 -5.46 7.68
C GLY A 210 1.38 -5.03 9.15
N SER A 211 0.25 -4.79 9.81
CA SER A 211 0.06 -4.87 11.27
C SER A 211 -1.34 -5.43 11.55
N THR A 212 -1.51 -6.14 12.68
CA THR A 212 -2.82 -6.63 13.12
C THR A 212 -3.66 -5.45 13.61
N GLU A 213 -4.69 -5.08 12.85
CA GLU A 213 -5.68 -4.05 13.18
C GLU A 213 -6.30 -4.27 14.57
N ASN A 214 -6.36 -3.21 15.37
CA ASN A 214 -7.43 -2.97 16.36
C ASN A 214 -7.60 -1.49 16.78
N ASP A 215 -7.01 -0.51 16.07
CA ASP A 215 -7.27 0.92 16.36
C ASP A 215 -8.06 1.60 15.24
N PRO A 216 -9.36 1.89 15.43
CA PRO A 216 -10.20 2.59 14.44
C PRO A 216 -9.79 4.06 14.21
N ASN A 217 -8.83 4.61 14.97
CA ASN A 217 -8.32 5.97 14.78
C ASN A 217 -7.03 6.05 13.93
N ASN A 218 -6.41 4.92 13.57
CA ASN A 218 -5.20 4.93 12.75
C ASN A 218 -5.54 4.97 11.25
N LEU A 219 -5.66 6.18 10.71
CA LEU A 219 -5.81 6.52 9.28
C LEU A 219 -4.52 6.34 8.45
N THR A 220 -3.58 5.54 8.91
CA THR A 220 -2.34 5.27 8.20
C THR A 220 -2.58 4.16 7.19
N GLY A 221 -2.86 4.55 5.94
CA GLY A 221 -2.74 3.69 4.75
C GLY A 221 -1.28 3.28 4.44
N SER A 222 -0.42 3.35 5.46
CA SER A 222 0.96 2.89 5.45
C SER A 222 1.13 1.93 6.62
N GLN A 223 1.46 0.68 6.34
CA GLN A 223 1.58 -0.42 7.31
C GLN A 223 2.93 -1.12 7.02
N ASN A 224 3.64 -1.83 7.95
CA ASN A 224 5.11 -2.10 7.83
C ASN A 224 5.72 -3.59 7.79
N HIS A 225 4.98 -4.72 7.84
CA HIS A 225 5.52 -6.07 7.43
C HIS A 225 4.44 -7.08 7.00
N GLY A 226 4.57 -7.74 5.84
CA GLY A 226 3.92 -9.04 5.65
C GLY A 226 4.54 -10.09 6.58
N ASN A 227 3.92 -11.26 6.73
CA ASN A 227 4.49 -12.30 7.59
C ASN A 227 5.75 -12.88 6.92
N LEU A 228 6.93 -12.62 7.50
CA LEU A 228 8.23 -13.10 6.99
C LEU A 228 8.44 -14.56 7.37
N ILE A 229 9.00 -15.35 6.46
CA ILE A 229 9.36 -16.74 6.71
C ILE A 229 10.85 -16.94 6.38
N PRO A 230 11.71 -17.26 7.36
CA PRO A 230 11.54 -17.05 8.83
C PRO A 230 11.33 -15.56 9.21
N PRO A 231 10.86 -15.24 10.44
CA PRO A 231 10.77 -16.06 11.64
C PRO A 231 9.44 -16.82 11.82
N ALA A 232 8.45 -16.62 10.96
CA ALA A 232 7.24 -17.45 11.00
C ALA A 232 7.52 -18.89 10.53
N ASN A 233 6.58 -19.78 10.84
CA ASN A 233 6.73 -21.21 10.53
C ASN A 233 6.58 -21.46 9.00
N PRO A 234 7.54 -22.12 8.35
CA PRO A 234 7.46 -22.47 6.92
C PRO A 234 6.50 -23.63 6.60
N ASP A 235 5.89 -24.31 7.58
CA ASP A 235 5.05 -25.51 7.36
C ASP A 235 3.86 -25.31 6.40
N SER A 236 3.50 -24.06 6.10
CA SER A 236 2.45 -23.69 5.14
C SER A 236 2.97 -23.24 3.77
N GLU A 237 4.28 -23.23 3.53
CA GLU A 237 4.87 -22.89 2.24
C GLU A 237 4.84 -24.11 1.28
N GLY A 238 4.32 -23.91 0.08
CA GLY A 238 4.28 -24.96 -0.94
C GLY A 238 5.57 -25.12 -1.76
N PHE A 239 6.49 -24.15 -1.67
CA PHE A 239 7.65 -24.05 -2.57
C PHE A 239 8.90 -23.67 -1.85
#